data_AF-A0A356CLC3-F1
#
_entry.id   AF-A0A356CLC3-F1
#
_cell.length_a   1.000
_cell.length_b   1.000
_cell.length_c   1.000
_cell.angle_alpha   90.00
_cell.angle_beta   90.00
_cell.angle_gamma   90.00
#
_symmetry.space_group_name_H-M   'P 1'
#
loop_
_entity.id
_entity.type
_entity.pdbx_description
1 polymer ?
#
loop_
_entity_poly.entity_id
_entity_poly.type
_entity_poly.pdbx_seq_one_letter_code
_entity_poly.pdbx_strand_id
1 'polypeptide(L)'
;MTAGNYRSEQLFAAAQRHIPGGVNSPVRAFRAVGGTPVFFQSAKGAYMFDADGKRYIDYVLSWGPMLLGHGHETVLQAIRDQLERAMTFGTPTELEVSLADMICDIVPGMEMIRMVNSGTEATMSAIRLARGFTGRDKIV
;
A
#
# COMPACT_ATOMS: atom_id res chain seq x y z
N MET A 1 21.79 16.09 27.63
CA MET A 1 20.51 15.60 27.08
C MET A 1 20.68 14.12 26.82
N THR A 2 20.13 13.28 27.67
CA THR A 2 20.23 11.82 27.54
C THR A 2 19.47 11.41 26.28
N ALA A 3 20.17 10.87 25.29
CA ALA A 3 19.55 10.24 24.14
C ALA A 3 18.68 9.09 24.68
N GLY A 4 17.36 9.31 24.72
CA GLY A 4 16.42 8.22 24.98
C GLY A 4 16.65 7.18 23.91
N ASN A 5 17.00 5.96 24.31
CA ASN A 5 17.29 4.87 23.38
C ASN A 5 15.98 4.34 22.77
N TYR A 6 15.33 5.17 21.94
CA TYR A 6 14.02 4.89 21.37
C TYR A 6 14.09 3.73 20.38
N ARG A 7 13.07 2.86 20.41
CA ARG A 7 13.03 1.65 19.60
C ARG A 7 13.08 1.97 18.10
N SER A 8 12.44 3.06 17.67
CA SER A 8 12.48 3.52 16.28
C SER A 8 13.90 3.88 15.79
N GLU A 9 14.75 4.47 16.63
CA GLU A 9 16.15 4.79 16.28
C GLU A 9 16.98 3.53 16.08
N GLN A 10 16.84 2.54 16.96
CA GLN A 10 17.50 1.25 16.84
C GLN A 10 17.10 0.52 15.55
N LEU A 11 15.80 0.50 15.25
CA LEU A 11 15.26 -0.15 14.06
C LEU A 11 15.71 0.56 12.79
N PHE A 12 15.74 1.89 12.78
CA PHE A 12 16.23 2.64 11.63
C PHE A 12 17.72 2.40 11.38
N ALA A 13 18.54 2.42 12.44
CA ALA A 13 19.97 2.12 12.35
C ALA A 13 20.22 0.68 11.84
N ALA A 14 19.39 -0.28 12.26
CA ALA A 14 19.44 -1.65 11.74
C ALA A 14 19.02 -1.72 10.25
N ALA A 15 17.94 -1.04 9.88
CA ALA A 15 17.44 -1.00 8.51
C ALA A 15 18.46 -0.41 7.52
N GLN A 16 19.17 0.63 7.92
CA GLN A 16 20.20 1.29 7.10
C GLN A 16 21.37 0.38 6.71
N ARG A 17 21.58 -0.74 7.41
CA ARG A 17 22.63 -1.71 7.06
C ARG A 17 22.37 -2.44 5.75
N HIS A 18 21.09 -2.66 5.42
CA HIS A 18 20.69 -3.55 4.31
C HIS A 18 19.64 -2.96 3.37
N ILE A 19 18.99 -1.85 3.75
CA ILE A 19 17.95 -1.20 2.94
C ILE A 19 18.47 0.18 2.55
N PRO A 20 18.50 0.55 1.24
CA PRO A 20 18.94 1.87 0.80
C PRO A 20 18.15 2.99 1.49
N GLY A 21 18.86 3.83 2.24
CA GLY A 21 18.23 4.89 3.04
C GLY A 21 17.36 4.39 4.21
N GLY A 22 17.43 3.11 4.56
CA GLY A 22 16.68 2.46 5.63
C GLY A 22 15.20 2.23 5.32
N VAL A 23 14.74 2.41 4.08
CA VAL A 23 13.31 2.37 3.70
C VAL A 23 13.05 1.75 2.33
N ASN A 24 11.87 1.14 2.15
CA ASN A 24 11.41 0.58 0.88
C ASN A 24 10.61 1.58 0.00
N SER A 25 10.44 2.82 0.46
CA SER A 25 9.87 3.92 -0.32
C SER A 25 10.44 5.24 0.20
N PRO A 26 10.99 6.14 -0.66
CA PRO A 26 11.80 7.28 -0.22
C PRO A 26 11.14 8.21 0.79
N VAL A 27 9.83 8.45 0.65
CA VAL A 27 9.07 9.35 1.52
C VAL A 27 9.10 8.92 2.99
N ARG A 28 9.25 7.60 3.24
CA ARG A 28 9.28 7.03 4.60
C ARG A 28 10.56 7.37 5.36
N ALA A 29 11.60 7.87 4.69
CA ALA A 29 12.87 8.23 5.34
C ALA A 29 12.84 9.59 6.06
N PHE A 30 11.70 10.30 6.04
CA PHE A 30 11.49 11.59 6.73
C PHE A 30 12.49 12.71 6.32
N ARG A 31 13.21 12.55 5.20
CA ARG A 31 14.21 13.52 4.74
C ARG A 31 13.68 14.95 4.58
N ALA A 32 12.40 15.10 4.24
CA ALA A 32 11.76 16.40 4.05
C ALA A 32 11.43 17.12 5.38
N VAL A 33 11.30 16.38 6.48
CA VAL A 33 10.88 16.93 7.79
C VAL A 33 11.96 16.80 8.87
N GLY A 34 13.04 16.04 8.58
CA GLY A 34 14.11 15.75 9.52
C GLY A 34 13.73 14.70 10.58
N GLY A 35 14.72 14.32 11.39
CA GLY A 35 14.56 13.33 12.45
C GLY A 35 14.60 11.87 11.98
N THR A 36 14.30 10.97 12.91
CA THR A 36 14.25 9.52 12.68
C THR A 36 12.84 9.10 12.25
N PRO A 37 12.68 8.30 11.19
CA PRO A 37 11.40 7.69 10.85
C PRO A 37 10.79 6.91 12.02
N VAL A 38 9.49 7.09 12.23
CA VAL A 38 8.74 6.35 13.26
C VAL A 38 8.43 4.94 12.76
N PHE A 39 8.83 3.93 13.54
CA PHE A 39 8.49 2.54 13.25
C PHE A 39 7.19 2.19 13.96
N PHE A 40 6.17 1.79 13.20
CA PHE A 40 4.86 1.40 13.71
C PHE A 40 4.73 -0.11 13.88
N GLN A 41 4.10 -0.55 14.97
CA GLN A 41 3.91 -1.97 15.29
C GLN A 41 2.46 -2.44 15.18
N SER A 42 1.49 -1.54 15.34
CA SER A 42 0.07 -1.88 15.22
C SER A 42 -0.77 -0.65 14.86
N ALA A 43 -1.98 -0.90 14.38
CA ALA A 43 -2.96 0.14 14.05
C ALA A 43 -4.38 -0.40 14.23
N LYS A 44 -5.32 0.47 14.64
CA LYS A 44 -6.75 0.13 14.78
C LYS A 44 -7.60 1.40 14.64
N GLY A 45 -8.63 1.32 13.81
CA GLY A 45 -9.48 2.47 13.48
C GLY A 45 -8.65 3.61 12.91
N ALA A 46 -8.78 4.80 13.49
CA ALA A 46 -8.04 6.00 13.10
C ALA A 46 -6.67 6.16 13.79
N TYR A 47 -6.15 5.11 14.44
CA TYR A 47 -4.94 5.21 15.26
C TYR A 47 -3.84 4.24 14.84
N MET A 48 -2.59 4.71 14.94
CA MET A 48 -1.38 3.89 14.85
C MET A 48 -0.60 3.94 16.16
N PHE A 49 0.13 2.86 16.46
CA PHE A 49 0.95 2.72 17.66
C PHE A 49 2.39 2.43 17.24
N ASP A 50 3.32 3.28 17.68
CA ASP A 50 4.74 3.10 17.37
C ASP A 50 5.38 1.97 18.19
N ALA A 51 6.63 1.64 17.86
CA ALA A 51 7.41 0.59 18.50
C ALA A 51 7.78 0.90 19.97
N ASP A 52 7.55 2.15 20.41
CA ASP A 52 7.69 2.60 21.80
C ASP A 52 6.31 2.67 22.51
N GLY A 53 5.22 2.26 21.83
CA GLY A 53 3.86 2.21 22.35
C GLY A 53 3.09 3.54 22.30
N LYS A 54 3.67 4.59 21.72
CA LYS A 54 2.99 5.89 21.60
C LYS A 54 1.90 5.82 20.53
N ARG A 55 0.74 6.37 20.85
CA ARG A 55 -0.44 6.43 19.98
C ARG A 55 -0.47 7.72 19.15
N TYR A 56 -0.81 7.60 17.89
CA TYR A 56 -0.96 8.70 16.93
C TYR A 56 -2.36 8.64 16.31
N ILE A 57 -2.98 9.80 16.08
CA ILE A 57 -4.11 9.90 15.14
C ILE A 57 -3.49 9.84 13.73
N ASP A 58 -3.95 8.90 12.91
CA ASP A 58 -3.37 8.64 11.60
C ASP A 58 -4.12 9.38 10.49
N TYR A 59 -3.48 10.41 9.95
CA TYR A 59 -3.90 11.11 8.73
C TYR A 59 -3.14 10.65 7.48
N VAL A 60 -2.16 9.75 7.62
CA VAL A 60 -1.41 9.17 6.49
C VAL A 60 -2.20 8.04 5.86
N LEU A 61 -2.88 7.19 6.66
CA LEU A 61 -3.80 6.14 6.19
C LEU A 61 -3.19 5.24 5.10
N SER A 62 -1.92 4.87 5.29
CA SER A 62 -1.13 4.10 4.33
C SER A 62 -1.05 4.73 2.92
N TRP A 63 -1.10 6.07 2.85
CA TRP A 63 -1.14 6.84 1.61
C TRP A 63 -2.44 6.69 0.80
N GLY A 64 -3.55 6.29 1.45
CA GLY A 64 -4.88 6.22 0.83
C GLY A 64 -5.68 4.93 1.06
N PRO A 65 -5.10 3.71 0.97
CA PRO A 65 -5.87 2.46 0.99
C PRO A 65 -6.69 2.22 2.26
N MET A 66 -6.32 2.83 3.40
CA MET A 66 -7.02 2.64 4.68
C MET A 66 -8.23 3.57 4.82
N LEU A 67 -9.06 3.67 3.78
CA LEU A 67 -10.24 4.55 3.74
C LEU A 67 -11.24 4.24 4.88
N LEU A 68 -11.44 2.97 5.19
CA LEU A 68 -12.32 2.51 6.26
C LEU A 68 -11.63 2.47 7.64
N GLY A 69 -10.41 2.99 7.75
CA GLY A 69 -9.55 2.86 8.92
C GLY A 69 -8.85 1.50 9.01
N HIS A 70 -7.91 1.40 9.96
CA HIS A 70 -7.11 0.20 10.17
C HIS A 70 -7.91 -0.91 10.86
N GLY A 71 -7.80 -2.13 10.35
CA GLY A 71 -8.43 -3.30 10.98
C GLY A 71 -9.96 -3.30 10.92
N HIS A 72 -10.55 -2.78 9.83
CA HIS A 72 -11.99 -2.86 9.59
C HIS A 72 -12.46 -4.33 9.57
N GLU A 73 -13.37 -4.70 10.47
CA GLU A 73 -13.70 -6.10 10.75
C GLU A 73 -14.22 -6.86 9.52
N THR A 74 -15.05 -6.24 8.67
CA THR A 74 -15.54 -6.88 7.43
C THR A 74 -14.40 -7.19 6.46
N VAL A 75 -13.39 -6.31 6.37
CA VAL A 75 -12.24 -6.52 5.48
C VAL A 75 -11.34 -7.61 6.04
N LEU A 76 -11.08 -7.58 7.35
CA LEU A 76 -10.29 -8.60 8.01
C LEU A 76 -10.94 -9.98 7.90
N GLN A 77 -12.26 -10.07 8.07
CA GLN A 77 -12.96 -11.34 7.97
C GLN A 77 -12.89 -11.89 6.54
N ALA A 78 -13.13 -11.07 5.51
CA ALA A 78 -13.01 -11.49 4.12
C ALA A 78 -11.60 -12.01 3.78
N ILE A 79 -10.55 -11.36 4.31
CA ILE A 79 -9.16 -11.82 4.15
C ILE A 79 -8.97 -13.17 4.84
N ARG A 80 -9.41 -13.32 6.11
CA ARG A 80 -9.28 -14.58 6.86
C ARG A 80 -9.99 -15.73 6.14
N ASP A 81 -11.23 -15.51 5.69
CA ASP A 81 -12.01 -16.52 4.98
C ASP A 81 -11.33 -16.96 3.68
N GLN A 82 -10.67 -16.04 2.97
CA GLN A 82 -9.90 -16.37 1.77
C GLN A 82 -8.62 -17.16 2.10
N LEU A 83 -7.95 -16.83 3.21
CA LEU A 83 -6.74 -17.55 3.67
C LEU A 83 -7.02 -19.00 4.05
N GLU A 84 -8.22 -19.32 4.54
CA GLU A 84 -8.65 -20.71 4.78
C GLU A 84 -8.75 -21.54 3.47
N ARG A 85 -8.84 -20.86 2.31
CA ARG A 85 -8.89 -21.51 0.99
C ARG A 85 -7.50 -21.55 0.34
N ALA A 86 -6.92 -20.37 0.06
CA ALA A 86 -5.56 -20.21 -0.44
C ALA A 86 -5.15 -18.73 -0.47
N MET A 87 -3.84 -18.47 -0.35
CA MET A 87 -3.25 -17.15 -0.61
C MET A 87 -3.23 -16.79 -2.11
N THR A 88 -3.00 -17.76 -2.98
CA THR A 88 -2.96 -17.59 -4.44
C THR A 88 -3.13 -18.93 -5.13
N PHE A 89 -3.77 -18.95 -6.30
CA PHE A 89 -3.97 -20.16 -7.11
C PHE A 89 -3.15 -20.17 -8.41
N GLY A 90 -2.69 -19.01 -8.90
CA GLY A 90 -2.03 -18.92 -10.21
C GLY A 90 -2.92 -19.28 -11.41
N THR A 91 -4.24 -19.32 -11.20
CA THR A 91 -5.26 -19.67 -12.20
C THR A 91 -6.53 -18.84 -11.92
N PRO A 92 -7.44 -18.64 -12.89
CA PRO A 92 -8.61 -17.79 -12.72
C PRO A 92 -9.54 -18.19 -11.57
N THR A 93 -10.22 -17.19 -11.00
CA THR A 93 -11.16 -17.31 -9.87
C THR A 93 -12.43 -16.50 -10.09
N GLU A 94 -13.54 -16.90 -9.46
CA GLU A 94 -14.81 -16.14 -9.48
C GLU A 94 -14.68 -14.74 -8.87
N LEU A 95 -13.74 -14.57 -7.93
CA LEU A 95 -13.47 -13.28 -7.29
C LEU A 95 -12.93 -12.25 -8.29
N GLU A 96 -12.12 -12.68 -9.26
CA GLU A 96 -11.61 -11.79 -10.31
C GLU A 96 -12.73 -11.27 -11.20
N VAL A 97 -13.71 -12.12 -11.55
CA VAL A 97 -14.88 -11.72 -12.35
C VAL A 97 -15.76 -10.74 -11.56
N SER A 98 -16.09 -11.10 -10.32
CA SER A 98 -16.96 -10.27 -9.46
C SER A 98 -16.37 -8.89 -9.20
N LEU A 99 -15.06 -8.80 -8.97
CA LEU A 99 -14.37 -7.53 -8.78
C LEU A 99 -14.29 -6.72 -10.08
N ALA A 100 -14.15 -7.39 -11.23
CA ALA A 100 -14.14 -6.72 -12.52
C ALA A 100 -15.48 -6.06 -12.86
N ASP A 101 -16.58 -6.79 -12.69
CA ASP A 101 -17.93 -6.28 -12.91
C ASP A 101 -18.19 -5.06 -12.01
N MET A 102 -17.87 -5.18 -10.72
CA MET A 102 -18.04 -4.09 -9.76
C MET A 102 -17.26 -2.82 -10.15
N ILE A 103 -16.02 -2.95 -10.64
CA ILE A 103 -15.22 -1.78 -11.03
C ILE A 103 -15.77 -1.14 -12.30
N CYS A 104 -16.16 -1.94 -13.31
CA CYS A 104 -16.76 -1.43 -14.53
C CYS A 104 -18.08 -0.68 -14.24
N ASP A 105 -18.89 -1.17 -13.30
CA ASP A 105 -20.14 -0.51 -12.88
C ASP A 105 -19.89 0.83 -12.15
N ILE A 106 -18.83 0.92 -11.34
CA ILE A 106 -18.53 2.11 -10.53
C ILE A 106 -17.82 3.20 -11.35
N VAL A 107 -16.98 2.83 -12.32
CA VAL A 107 -16.12 3.79 -13.06
C VAL A 107 -16.73 4.12 -14.42
N PRO A 108 -17.25 5.35 -14.64
CA PRO A 108 -17.91 5.70 -15.89
C PRO A 108 -17.02 5.50 -17.11
N GLY A 109 -17.53 4.80 -18.12
CA GLY A 109 -16.83 4.54 -19.39
C GLY A 109 -15.80 3.42 -19.35
N MET A 110 -15.66 2.71 -18.22
CA MET A 110 -14.79 1.53 -18.12
C MET A 110 -15.54 0.28 -18.59
N GLU A 111 -15.32 -0.15 -19.83
CA GLU A 111 -15.99 -1.35 -20.39
C GLU A 111 -15.26 -2.66 -20.06
N MET A 112 -13.93 -2.61 -19.91
CA MET A 112 -13.08 -3.77 -19.59
C MET A 112 -11.93 -3.35 -18.69
N ILE A 113 -11.48 -4.27 -17.84
CA ILE A 113 -10.33 -4.04 -16.97
C ILE A 113 -9.32 -5.17 -17.00
N ARG A 114 -8.11 -4.86 -16.51
CA ARG A 114 -7.05 -5.82 -16.20
C ARG A 114 -6.46 -5.48 -14.84
N MET A 115 -6.54 -6.41 -13.90
CA MET A 115 -5.89 -6.25 -12.60
C MET A 115 -4.37 -6.34 -12.73
N VAL A 116 -3.66 -5.55 -11.92
CA VAL A 116 -2.20 -5.55 -11.72
C VAL A 116 -1.90 -5.22 -10.27
N ASN A 117 -0.64 -5.30 -9.85
CA ASN A 117 -0.27 -5.31 -8.44
C ASN A 117 0.11 -3.92 -7.90
N SER A 118 0.28 -2.92 -8.78
CA SER A 118 0.59 -1.55 -8.36
C SER A 118 0.12 -0.49 -9.36
N GLY A 119 0.00 0.76 -8.88
CA GLY A 119 -0.27 1.91 -9.76
C GLY A 119 0.84 2.15 -10.80
N THR A 120 2.09 1.80 -10.49
CA THR A 120 3.21 1.87 -11.43
C THR A 120 3.02 0.89 -12.59
N GLU A 121 2.60 -0.35 -12.31
CA GLU A 121 2.26 -1.34 -13.35
C GLU A 121 1.05 -0.93 -14.18
N ALA A 122 0.03 -0.36 -13.53
CA ALA A 122 -1.19 0.10 -14.20
C ALA A 122 -0.86 1.20 -15.21
N THR A 123 -0.14 2.24 -14.78
CA THR A 123 0.20 3.39 -15.63
C THR A 123 1.18 3.03 -16.74
N MET A 124 2.21 2.21 -16.48
CA MET A 124 3.12 1.77 -17.55
C MET A 124 2.41 0.91 -18.59
N SER A 125 1.44 0.09 -18.18
CA SER A 125 0.66 -0.77 -19.08
C SER A 125 -0.32 0.06 -19.91
N ALA A 126 -0.98 1.04 -19.30
CA ALA A 126 -1.86 1.98 -20.00
C ALA A 126 -1.10 2.78 -21.07
N ILE A 127 0.10 3.26 -20.76
CA ILE A 127 0.97 3.96 -21.73
C ILE A 127 1.33 3.03 -22.90
N ARG A 128 1.72 1.78 -22.60
CA ARG A 128 2.04 0.78 -23.64
C ARG A 128 0.83 0.51 -24.53
N LEU A 129 -0.35 0.35 -23.95
CA LEU A 129 -1.61 0.15 -24.67
C LEU A 129 -1.93 1.35 -25.56
N ALA A 130 -1.84 2.57 -25.04
CA ALA A 130 -2.11 3.80 -25.79
C ALA A 130 -1.18 3.96 -27.00
N ARG A 131 0.12 3.69 -26.84
CA ARG A 131 1.08 3.71 -27.96
C ARG A 131 0.75 2.64 -29.00
N GLY A 132 0.53 1.40 -28.56
CA GLY A 132 0.21 0.29 -29.46
C GLY A 132 -1.08 0.48 -30.25
N PHE A 133 -2.10 1.06 -29.60
CA PHE A 133 -3.39 1.33 -30.24
C PHE A 133 -3.32 2.50 -31.23
N THR A 134 -2.60 3.57 -30.89
CA THR A 134 -2.58 4.80 -31.71
C THR A 134 -1.43 4.86 -32.73
N GLY A 135 -0.39 4.04 -32.56
CA GLY A 135 0.84 4.09 -33.36
C GLY A 135 1.69 5.35 -33.11
N ARG A 136 1.51 6.04 -31.98
CA ARG A 136 2.20 7.29 -31.65
C ARG A 136 3.19 7.10 -30.50
N ASP A 137 4.32 7.81 -30.54
CA ASP A 137 5.37 7.65 -29.52
C ASP A 137 5.23 8.56 -28.30
N LYS A 138 4.72 9.78 -28.49
CA LYS A 138 4.69 10.80 -27.44
C LYS A 138 3.49 10.60 -26.51
N ILE A 139 3.72 10.80 -25.22
CA ILE A 139 2.73 10.81 -24.14
C ILE A 139 2.88 12.14 -23.41
N VAL A 140 1.78 12.67 -22.88
CA VAL A 140 1.73 13.89 -22.05
C VAL A 140 1.31 13.52 -20.64
#